data_AF-A0ABD5Z7T4-F1
#
_entry.id   AF-A0ABD5Z7T4-F1
#
_cell.length_a   1.000
_cell.length_b   1.000
_cell.length_c   1.000
_cell.angle_alpha   90.00
_cell.angle_beta   90.00
_cell.angle_gamma   90.00
#
_symmetry.space_group_name_H-M   'P 1'
#
loop_
_entity.id
_entity.type
_entity.pdbx_description
1 polymer ?
#
loop_
_entity_poly.entity_id
_entity_poly.type
_entity_poly.pdbx_seq_one_letter_code
_entity_poly.pdbx_strand_id
1 'polypeptide(L)'
;MTDHRVVVALTDRDALDQCVAQLPDAYDVETTTSLGEARTLLSDARIAFLDRSFFPDAASPAAWLETVDPDCRVALVTSEPPAFDPVRAGFDTVVQRPVYGDRLRGALVRLLRLARYDDLIREYATRAEASDCVETVRRALDGVVSHLDGLAYKAAVRDPVVETDSGGRRKERTGSATLPAGRRAP
;
A
#
# COMPACT_ATOMS: atom_id res chain seq x y z
N MET A 1 13.37 -21.36 -7.36
CA MET A 1 11.96 -21.25 -7.00
C MET A 1 11.86 -20.09 -6.05
N THR A 2 11.30 -18.98 -6.49
CA THR A 2 11.08 -17.81 -5.62
C THR A 2 9.90 -18.15 -4.72
N ASP A 3 10.22 -18.63 -3.52
CA ASP A 3 9.27 -18.96 -2.46
C ASP A 3 8.72 -17.65 -1.86
N HIS A 4 7.95 -16.93 -2.67
CA HIS A 4 7.37 -15.65 -2.29
C HIS A 4 5.89 -15.89 -2.04
N ARG A 5 5.61 -16.51 -0.90
CA ARG A 5 4.27 -16.64 -0.37
C ARG A 5 3.71 -15.25 -0.07
N VAL A 6 2.60 -14.92 -0.75
CA VAL A 6 1.89 -13.64 -0.65
C VAL A 6 0.57 -13.89 0.05
N VAL A 7 0.33 -13.21 1.17
CA VAL A 7 -0.94 -13.25 1.86
C VAL A 7 -1.74 -11.98 1.55
N VAL A 8 -2.98 -12.14 1.10
CA VAL A 8 -3.94 -11.05 0.93
C VAL A 8 -5.08 -11.24 1.94
N ALA A 9 -5.07 -10.43 2.98
CA ALA A 9 -6.08 -10.45 4.03
C ALA A 9 -6.93 -9.18 3.91
N LEU A 10 -8.15 -9.32 3.37
CA LEU A 10 -9.11 -8.22 3.20
C LEU A 10 -10.47 -8.59 3.77
N THR A 11 -11.11 -7.70 4.53
CA THR A 11 -12.43 -7.98 5.12
C THR A 11 -13.55 -8.07 4.08
N ASP A 12 -13.33 -7.51 2.89
CA ASP A 12 -14.26 -7.46 1.76
C ASP A 12 -13.87 -8.51 0.72
N ARG A 13 -14.80 -9.43 0.41
CA ARG A 13 -14.57 -10.53 -0.54
C ARG A 13 -14.38 -10.05 -1.97
N ASP A 14 -15.13 -9.06 -2.41
CA ASP A 14 -15.03 -8.57 -3.79
C ASP A 14 -13.68 -7.88 -4.01
N ALA A 15 -13.22 -7.11 -3.01
CA ALA A 15 -11.89 -6.51 -3.04
C ALA A 15 -10.77 -7.56 -3.00
N LEU A 16 -10.95 -8.64 -2.25
CA LEU A 16 -10.03 -9.78 -2.19
C LEU A 16 -9.92 -10.47 -3.55
N ASP A 17 -11.05 -10.81 -4.17
CA ASP A 17 -11.09 -11.46 -5.49
C ASP A 17 -10.47 -10.55 -6.56
N GLN A 18 -10.73 -9.24 -6.49
CA GLN A 18 -10.11 -8.26 -7.39
C GLN A 18 -8.59 -8.21 -7.22
N CYS A 19 -8.08 -8.24 -5.98
CA CYS A 19 -6.64 -8.28 -5.73
C CYS A 19 -6.01 -9.53 -6.32
N VAL A 20 -6.58 -10.71 -6.05
CA VAL A 20 -6.08 -11.99 -6.56
C VAL A 20 -6.01 -11.98 -8.09
N ALA A 21 -7.08 -11.51 -8.75
CA ALA A 21 -7.12 -11.44 -10.21
C ALA A 21 -6.06 -10.52 -10.84
N GLN A 22 -5.42 -9.65 -10.07
CA GLN A 22 -4.38 -8.72 -10.53
C GLN A 22 -2.96 -9.16 -10.19
N LEU A 23 -2.81 -10.16 -9.31
CA LEU A 23 -1.53 -10.74 -8.93
C LEU A 23 -1.09 -11.78 -9.97
N PRO A 24 0.19 -11.80 -10.38
CA PRO A 24 0.69 -12.80 -11.31
C PRO A 24 0.60 -14.23 -10.75
N ASP A 25 0.25 -15.20 -11.59
CA ASP A 25 0.17 -16.64 -11.24
C ASP A 25 1.50 -17.25 -10.74
N ALA A 26 2.61 -16.52 -10.88
CA ALA A 26 3.92 -16.94 -10.42
C ALA A 26 4.11 -16.87 -8.90
N TYR A 27 3.17 -16.23 -8.17
CA TYR A 27 3.19 -16.14 -6.71
C TYR A 27 2.24 -17.15 -6.10
N ASP A 28 2.66 -17.75 -4.98
CA ASP A 28 1.77 -18.55 -4.15
C ASP A 28 0.92 -17.60 -3.29
N VAL A 29 -0.31 -17.34 -3.73
CA VAL A 29 -1.22 -16.37 -3.11
C VAL A 29 -2.21 -17.09 -2.21
N GLU A 30 -2.13 -16.79 -0.91
CA GLU A 30 -3.12 -17.21 0.07
C GLU A 30 -3.98 -16.02 0.49
N THR A 31 -5.26 -16.30 0.76
CA THR A 31 -6.22 -15.25 1.03
C THR A 31 -7.11 -15.55 2.21
N THR A 32 -7.50 -14.53 2.94
CA THR A 32 -8.50 -14.66 4.00
C THR A 32 -9.28 -13.36 4.21
N THR A 33 -10.51 -13.50 4.70
CA THR A 33 -11.32 -12.37 5.18
C THR A 33 -11.35 -12.28 6.71
N SER A 34 -10.63 -13.17 7.40
CA SER A 34 -10.64 -13.31 8.85
C SER A 34 -9.33 -12.84 9.46
N LEU A 35 -9.41 -12.00 10.48
CA LEU A 35 -8.22 -11.56 11.22
C LEU A 35 -7.49 -12.71 11.91
N GLY A 36 -8.24 -13.70 12.41
CA GLY A 36 -7.67 -14.85 13.12
C GLY A 36 -6.86 -15.73 12.18
N GLU A 37 -7.40 -16.02 10.99
CA GLU A 37 -6.68 -16.76 9.94
C GLU A 37 -5.51 -15.94 9.40
N ALA A 38 -5.69 -14.62 9.22
CA ALA A 38 -4.62 -13.75 8.73
C ALA A 38 -3.36 -13.87 9.61
N ARG A 39 -3.52 -13.95 10.94
CA ARG A 39 -2.38 -14.17 11.85
C ARG A 39 -1.64 -15.47 11.57
N THR A 40 -2.38 -16.57 11.41
CA THR A 40 -1.78 -17.87 11.13
C THR A 40 -1.04 -17.85 9.80
N LEU A 41 -1.67 -17.29 8.76
CA LEU A 41 -1.07 -17.18 7.43
C LEU A 41 0.18 -16.30 7.42
N LEU A 42 0.29 -15.32 8.31
CA LEU A 42 1.42 -14.39 8.32
C LEU A 42 2.64 -14.86 9.11
N SER A 43 2.51 -15.96 9.84
CA SER A 43 3.63 -16.52 10.61
C SER A 43 4.79 -17.01 9.74
N ASP A 44 4.53 -17.22 8.45
CA ASP A 44 5.44 -17.77 7.45
C ASP A 44 5.28 -17.07 6.08
N ALA A 45 4.61 -15.92 6.05
CA ALA A 45 4.46 -15.14 4.82
C ALA A 45 5.71 -14.30 4.55
N ARG A 46 6.06 -14.16 3.26
CA ARG A 46 7.11 -13.22 2.85
C ARG A 46 6.54 -11.82 2.62
N ILE A 47 5.32 -11.76 2.10
CA ILE A 47 4.63 -10.54 1.69
C ILE A 47 3.19 -10.59 2.17
N ALA A 48 2.67 -9.46 2.65
CA ALA A 48 1.32 -9.35 3.17
C ALA A 48 0.62 -8.07 2.71
N PHE A 49 -0.68 -8.18 2.40
CA PHE A 49 -1.60 -7.06 2.24
C PHE A 49 -2.69 -7.17 3.30
N LEU A 50 -2.82 -6.18 4.16
CA LEU A 50 -3.74 -6.20 5.30
C LEU A 50 -4.71 -5.04 5.29
N ASP A 51 -6.00 -5.33 5.42
CA ASP A 51 -7.03 -4.30 5.53
C ASP A 51 -6.92 -3.51 6.85
N ARG A 52 -6.98 -2.18 6.76
CA ARG A 52 -7.12 -1.31 7.94
C ARG A 52 -8.31 -1.70 8.80
N SER A 53 -9.39 -2.23 8.21
CA SER A 53 -10.63 -2.56 8.90
C SER A 53 -10.45 -3.63 9.99
N PHE A 54 -9.33 -4.37 9.98
CA PHE A 54 -8.96 -5.26 11.08
C PHE A 54 -8.51 -4.55 12.36
N PHE A 55 -8.19 -3.26 12.27
CA PHE A 55 -7.60 -2.47 13.35
C PHE A 55 -8.56 -1.35 13.76
N PRO A 56 -9.38 -1.56 14.81
CA PRO A 56 -10.36 -0.57 15.25
C PRO A 56 -9.72 0.65 15.92
N ASP A 57 -8.56 0.48 16.54
CA ASP A 57 -7.83 1.54 17.24
C ASP A 57 -6.37 1.66 16.75
N ALA A 58 -5.71 2.77 17.11
CA ALA A 58 -4.36 3.09 16.65
C ALA A 58 -3.24 2.23 17.27
N ALA A 59 -3.46 1.59 18.42
CA ALA A 59 -2.46 0.76 19.09
C ALA A 59 -2.49 -0.69 18.56
N SER A 60 -3.66 -1.13 18.11
CA SER A 60 -3.92 -2.50 17.65
C SER A 60 -3.02 -2.98 16.50
N PRO A 61 -2.62 -2.17 15.49
CA PRO A 61 -1.78 -2.68 14.41
C PRO A 61 -0.38 -3.04 14.88
N ALA A 62 0.24 -2.22 15.75
CA ALA A 62 1.59 -2.46 16.23
C ALA A 62 1.67 -3.75 17.08
N ALA A 63 0.78 -3.88 18.07
CA ALA A 63 0.71 -5.09 18.90
C ALA A 63 0.38 -6.35 18.09
N TRP A 64 -0.30 -6.18 16.95
CA TRP A 64 -0.61 -7.29 16.06
C TRP A 64 0.60 -7.66 15.19
N LEU A 65 1.30 -6.67 14.64
CA LEU A 65 2.49 -6.87 13.81
C LEU A 65 3.70 -7.38 14.60
N GLU A 66 3.78 -7.14 15.91
CA GLU A 66 4.77 -7.77 16.80
C GLU A 66 4.74 -9.31 16.76
N THR A 67 3.61 -9.91 16.36
CA THR A 67 3.44 -11.37 16.27
C THR A 67 3.69 -11.94 14.88
N VAL A 68 3.93 -11.08 13.89
CA VAL A 68 4.21 -11.45 12.51
C VAL A 68 5.70 -11.79 12.36
N ASP A 69 6.04 -12.65 11.40
CA ASP A 69 7.43 -12.94 11.06
C ASP A 69 8.17 -11.61 10.76
N PRO A 70 9.30 -11.30 11.42
CA PRO A 70 10.07 -10.09 11.15
C PRO A 70 10.57 -9.97 9.70
N ASP A 71 10.65 -11.09 8.97
CA ASP A 71 11.03 -11.12 7.56
C ASP A 71 9.83 -10.87 6.62
N CYS A 72 8.61 -10.84 7.14
CA CYS A 72 7.41 -10.54 6.37
C CYS A 72 7.31 -9.03 6.08
N ARG A 73 7.09 -8.68 4.81
CA ARG A 73 6.87 -7.28 4.40
C ARG A 73 5.40 -7.00 4.22
N VAL A 74 4.90 -5.98 4.90
CA VAL A 74 3.47 -5.76 5.12
C VAL A 74 3.01 -4.43 4.53
N ALA A 75 2.03 -4.49 3.64
CA ALA A 75 1.28 -3.33 3.16
C ALA A 75 -0.05 -3.19 3.90
N LEU A 76 -0.38 -1.96 4.31
CA LEU A 76 -1.71 -1.60 4.78
C LEU A 76 -2.61 -1.25 3.59
N VAL A 77 -3.75 -1.91 3.46
CA VAL A 77 -4.79 -1.60 2.47
C VAL A 77 -5.88 -0.78 3.14
N THR A 78 -6.22 0.38 2.60
CA THR A 78 -7.22 1.25 3.24
C THR A 78 -7.91 2.22 2.30
N SER A 79 -9.17 2.56 2.57
CA SER A 79 -9.90 3.61 1.84
C SER A 79 -9.59 5.02 2.35
N GLU A 80 -9.17 5.14 3.61
CA GLU A 80 -8.96 6.42 4.29
C GLU A 80 -7.59 6.44 4.96
N PRO A 81 -6.92 7.61 5.02
CA PRO A 81 -5.68 7.73 5.77
C PRO A 81 -5.85 7.22 7.21
N PRO A 82 -4.97 6.33 7.69
CA PRO A 82 -5.06 5.83 9.05
C PRO A 82 -4.81 6.95 10.06
N ALA A 83 -5.45 6.88 11.22
CA ALA A 83 -5.22 7.80 12.34
C ALA A 83 -3.91 7.51 13.10
N PHE A 84 -3.04 6.66 12.55
CA PHE A 84 -1.73 6.29 13.07
C PHE A 84 -0.69 6.41 11.96
N ASP A 85 0.59 6.46 12.34
CA ASP A 85 1.71 6.43 11.40
C ASP A 85 1.99 4.97 11.00
N PRO A 86 1.74 4.57 9.73
CA PRO A 86 1.91 3.19 9.29
C PRO A 86 3.34 2.69 9.44
N VAL A 87 4.33 3.56 9.21
CA VAL A 87 5.74 3.19 9.27
C VAL A 87 6.13 2.88 10.71
N ARG A 88 5.70 3.73 11.67
CA ARG A 88 5.92 3.47 13.09
C ARG A 88 5.22 2.22 13.60
N ALA A 89 4.08 1.87 13.01
CA ALA A 89 3.34 0.67 13.37
C ALA A 89 3.95 -0.62 12.80
N GLY A 90 4.90 -0.53 11.85
CA GLY A 90 5.54 -1.69 11.23
C GLY A 90 5.03 -2.03 9.82
N PHE A 91 4.24 -1.16 9.19
CA PHE A 91 3.88 -1.32 7.77
C PHE A 91 4.95 -0.71 6.88
N ASP A 92 5.35 -1.46 5.86
CA ASP A 92 6.33 -1.02 4.87
C ASP A 92 5.74 -0.06 3.85
N THR A 93 4.42 -0.13 3.59
CA THR A 93 3.75 0.73 2.60
C THR A 93 2.23 0.76 2.81
N VAL A 94 1.55 1.66 2.09
CA VAL A 94 0.09 1.79 2.11
C VAL A 94 -0.46 1.70 0.69
N VAL A 95 -1.53 0.93 0.51
CA VAL A 95 -2.28 0.78 -0.73
C VAL A 95 -3.68 1.38 -0.52
N GLN A 96 -3.98 2.46 -1.24
CA GLN A 96 -5.29 3.08 -1.15
C GLN A 96 -6.33 2.30 -1.98
N ARG A 97 -7.49 2.01 -1.39
CA ARG A 97 -8.68 1.55 -2.11
C ARG A 97 -9.25 2.68 -2.99
N PRO A 98 -9.88 2.36 -4.13
CA PRO A 98 -10.02 1.03 -4.71
C PRO A 98 -8.69 0.47 -5.23
N VAL A 99 -8.50 -0.85 -5.08
CA VAL A 99 -7.23 -1.50 -5.42
C VAL A 99 -7.15 -1.75 -6.92
N TYR A 100 -6.50 -0.84 -7.64
CA TYR A 100 -6.21 -1.02 -9.06
C TYR A 100 -4.95 -1.87 -9.26
N GLY A 101 -4.92 -2.62 -10.37
CA GLY A 101 -3.84 -3.56 -10.68
C GLY A 101 -2.45 -2.95 -10.63
N ASP A 102 -2.24 -1.74 -11.18
CA ASP A 102 -0.93 -1.10 -11.19
C ASP A 102 -0.48 -0.67 -9.78
N ARG A 103 -1.41 -0.22 -8.93
CA ARG A 103 -1.09 0.13 -7.54
C ARG A 103 -0.72 -1.11 -6.73
N LEU A 104 -1.49 -2.19 -6.88
CA LEU A 104 -1.21 -3.45 -6.19
C LEU A 104 0.13 -4.06 -6.63
N ARG A 105 0.36 -4.14 -7.95
CA ARG A 105 1.63 -4.65 -8.50
C ARG A 105 2.82 -3.78 -8.10
N GLY A 106 2.65 -2.45 -8.10
CA GLY A 106 3.68 -1.53 -7.64
C GLY A 106 4.04 -1.76 -6.18
N ALA A 107 3.04 -1.92 -5.32
CA ALA A 107 3.24 -2.26 -3.91
C ALA A 107 3.92 -3.62 -3.75
N LEU A 108 3.48 -4.65 -4.45
CA LEU A 108 4.10 -5.98 -4.44
C LEU A 108 5.59 -5.92 -4.83
N VAL A 109 5.91 -5.26 -5.95
CA VAL A 109 7.31 -5.11 -6.41
C VAL A 109 8.14 -4.38 -5.36
N ARG A 110 7.57 -3.38 -4.67
CA ARG A 110 8.27 -2.67 -3.60
C ARG A 110 8.54 -3.60 -2.41
N LEU A 111 7.53 -4.34 -1.94
CA LEU A 111 7.68 -5.27 -0.82
C LEU A 111 8.70 -6.38 -1.15
N LEU A 112 8.67 -6.93 -2.36
CA LEU A 112 9.65 -7.91 -2.83
C LEU A 112 11.08 -7.35 -2.85
N ARG A 113 11.26 -6.08 -3.21
CA ARG A 113 12.57 -5.43 -3.16
C ARG A 113 13.06 -5.29 -1.72
N LEU A 114 12.21 -4.84 -0.80
CA LEU A 114 12.56 -4.75 0.62
C LEU A 114 12.92 -6.10 1.22
N ALA A 115 12.11 -7.12 0.92
CA ALA A 115 12.38 -8.50 1.30
C ALA A 115 13.76 -8.94 0.79
N ARG A 116 14.04 -8.71 -0.49
CA ARG A 116 15.34 -9.08 -1.09
C ARG A 116 16.51 -8.29 -0.49
N TYR A 117 16.31 -7.03 -0.11
CA TYR A 117 17.35 -6.25 0.56
C TYR A 117 17.71 -6.83 1.92
N ASP A 118 16.73 -7.24 2.72
CA ASP A 118 16.98 -7.90 3.99
C ASP A 118 17.76 -9.21 3.83
N ASP A 119 17.41 -10.01 2.81
CA ASP A 119 18.13 -11.26 2.51
C ASP A 119 19.60 -10.96 2.19
N LEU A 120 19.86 -9.95 1.36
CA LEU A 120 21.21 -9.58 0.99
C LEU A 120 21.99 -9.10 2.21
N ILE A 121 21.41 -8.26 3.06
CA ILE A 121 22.06 -7.79 4.29
C ILE A 121 22.40 -8.98 5.21
N ARG A 122 21.47 -9.92 5.41
CA ARG A 122 21.71 -11.13 6.21
C ARG A 122 22.77 -12.06 5.60
N GLU A 123 22.75 -12.25 4.28
CA GLU A 123 23.75 -13.03 3.56
C GLU A 123 25.15 -12.40 3.70
N TYR A 124 25.24 -11.08 3.54
CA TYR A 124 26.47 -10.33 3.78
C TYR A 124 26.91 -10.42 5.24
N ALA A 125 26.02 -10.31 6.21
CA ALA A 125 26.36 -10.41 7.64
C ALA A 125 26.87 -11.80 8.03
N THR A 126 26.37 -12.85 7.38
CA THR A 126 26.84 -14.23 7.61
C THR A 126 28.22 -14.47 6.99
N ARG A 127 28.57 -13.72 5.94
CA ARG A 127 29.87 -13.83 5.24
C ARG A 127 30.92 -12.84 5.73
N ALA A 128 30.50 -11.67 6.19
CA ALA A 128 31.37 -10.62 6.69
C ALA A 128 31.53 -10.82 8.20
N GLU A 129 32.72 -11.19 8.64
CA GLU A 129 33.07 -11.32 10.06
C GLU A 129 33.00 -9.98 10.83
N ALA A 130 32.65 -8.85 10.17
CA ALA A 130 32.65 -7.51 10.74
C ALA A 130 31.27 -6.80 10.69
N SER A 131 30.71 -6.56 11.87
CA SER A 131 29.44 -5.83 12.10
C SER A 131 29.42 -4.41 11.48
N ASP A 132 30.57 -3.73 11.44
CA ASP A 132 30.68 -2.35 10.93
C ASP A 132 30.36 -2.23 9.43
N CYS A 133 30.75 -3.22 8.63
CA CYS A 133 30.42 -3.24 7.19
C CYS A 133 28.93 -3.47 6.96
N VAL A 134 28.31 -4.35 7.75
CA VAL A 134 26.88 -4.67 7.68
C VAL A 134 26.04 -3.45 8.02
N GLU A 135 26.33 -2.80 9.15
CA GLU A 135 25.60 -1.60 9.58
C GLU A 135 25.78 -0.43 8.60
N THR A 136 26.94 -0.32 7.95
CA THR A 136 27.19 0.69 6.91
C THR A 136 26.30 0.47 5.68
N VAL A 137 26.23 -0.76 5.17
CA VAL A 137 25.36 -1.11 4.03
C VAL A 137 23.90 -0.93 4.40
N ARG A 138 23.51 -1.38 5.59
CA ARG A 138 22.14 -1.22 6.12
C ARG A 138 21.73 0.26 6.18
N ARG A 139 22.56 1.14 6.76
CA ARG A 139 22.28 2.59 6.83
C ARG A 139 22.18 3.24 5.45
N ALA A 140 23.05 2.87 4.52
CA ALA A 140 23.00 3.39 3.16
C ALA A 140 21.67 3.01 2.48
N LEU A 141 21.19 1.78 2.71
CA LEU A 141 19.92 1.29 2.17
C LEU A 141 18.70 1.88 2.88
N ASP A 142 18.70 1.98 4.21
CA ASP A 142 17.64 2.64 4.99
C ASP A 142 17.42 4.09 4.54
N GLY A 143 18.49 4.80 4.17
CA GLY A 143 18.41 6.14 3.58
C GLY A 143 17.70 6.19 2.22
N VAL A 144 17.90 5.16 1.38
CA VAL A 144 17.21 5.04 0.07
C VAL A 144 15.74 4.67 0.28
N VAL A 145 15.43 3.76 1.20
CA VAL A 145 14.06 3.35 1.52
C VAL A 145 13.27 4.52 2.09
N SER A 146 13.82 5.27 3.07
CA SER A 146 13.19 6.47 3.61
C SER A 146 12.90 7.54 2.55
N HIS A 147 13.78 7.67 1.56
CA HIS A 147 13.54 8.59 0.43
C HIS A 147 12.37 8.13 -0.44
N LEU A 148 12.22 6.82 -0.66
CA LEU A 148 11.09 6.23 -1.38
C LEU A 148 9.80 6.31 -0.57
N ASP A 149 9.84 6.20 0.76
CA ASP A 149 8.67 6.29 1.65
C ASP A 149 8.03 7.68 1.65
N GLY A 150 8.86 8.73 1.69
CA GLY A 150 8.38 10.11 1.60
C GLY A 150 7.71 10.45 0.26
N LEU A 151 8.06 9.75 -0.82
CA LEU A 151 7.48 9.89 -2.15
C LEU A 151 6.24 9.00 -2.33
N ALA A 152 6.26 7.78 -1.81
CA ALA A 152 5.16 6.82 -1.91
C ALA A 152 3.96 7.21 -1.04
N TYR A 153 4.18 7.67 0.20
CA TYR A 153 3.08 8.18 1.04
C TYR A 153 2.39 9.38 0.39
N LYS A 154 3.16 10.33 -0.16
CA LYS A 154 2.61 11.49 -0.87
C LYS A 154 1.91 11.11 -2.17
N ALA A 155 2.40 10.13 -2.93
CA ALA A 155 1.75 9.68 -4.16
C ALA A 155 0.46 8.90 -3.87
N ALA A 156 0.46 8.03 -2.85
CA ALA A 156 -0.71 7.24 -2.46
C ALA A 156 -1.83 8.10 -1.89
N VAL A 157 -1.51 9.17 -1.13
CA VAL A 157 -2.49 10.04 -0.45
C VAL A 157 -2.95 11.23 -1.32
N ARG A 158 -2.22 11.60 -2.38
CA ARG A 158 -2.47 12.85 -3.14
C ARG A 158 -3.26 12.70 -4.44
N ASP A 159 -3.54 11.50 -4.93
CA ASP A 159 -4.38 11.34 -6.13
C ASP A 159 -5.82 10.97 -5.77
N PRO A 160 -6.73 11.96 -5.55
CA PRO A 160 -8.15 11.71 -5.71
C PRO A 160 -8.37 11.33 -7.18
N VAL A 161 -8.94 10.15 -7.39
CA VAL A 161 -9.46 9.74 -8.69
C VAL A 161 -10.44 10.83 -9.13
N VAL A 162 -10.05 11.64 -10.12
CA VAL A 162 -11.02 12.39 -10.91
C VAL A 162 -11.75 11.33 -11.71
N GLU A 163 -12.98 11.00 -11.28
CA GLU A 163 -13.93 10.28 -12.11
C GLU A 163 -14.09 11.06 -13.40
N THR A 164 -13.43 10.63 -14.46
CA THR A 164 -13.84 11.01 -15.81
C THR A 164 -15.11 10.22 -16.08
N ASP A 165 -16.24 10.85 -15.75
CA ASP A 165 -17.57 10.45 -16.18
C ASP A 165 -17.57 10.33 -17.71
N SER A 166 -17.41 9.10 -18.18
CA SER A 166 -17.68 8.73 -19.56
C SER A 166 -19.20 8.72 -19.78
N GLY A 167 -19.77 9.92 -19.86
CA GLY A 167 -21.20 10.16 -19.98
C GLY A 167 -21.48 11.39 -20.84
N GLY A 168 -21.33 11.25 -22.16
CA GLY A 168 -21.62 12.32 -23.12
C GLY A 168 -23.05 12.85 -23.00
N ARG A 169 -23.20 14.14 -22.63
CA ARG A 169 -24.19 15.03 -23.25
C ARG A 169 -23.87 16.50 -23.00
N ARG A 170 -23.29 17.12 -24.02
CA ARG A 170 -23.19 18.58 -24.17
C ARG A 170 -24.62 19.12 -24.32
N LYS A 171 -25.17 19.76 -23.30
CA LYS A 171 -26.31 20.69 -23.49
C LYS A 171 -25.74 22.06 -23.76
N GLU A 172 -25.86 22.48 -25.01
CA GLU A 172 -25.64 23.86 -25.46
C GLU A 172 -26.52 24.79 -24.62
N ARG A 173 -25.89 25.71 -23.89
CA ARG A 173 -26.56 26.88 -23.34
C ARG A 173 -26.66 27.91 -24.46
N THR A 174 -27.81 27.98 -25.11
CA THR A 174 -28.23 29.16 -25.87
C THR A 174 -28.47 30.29 -24.87
N GLY A 175 -27.58 31.29 -24.90
CA GLY A 175 -27.78 32.56 -24.21
C GLY A 175 -28.83 33.38 -24.93
N SER A 176 -29.96 33.65 -24.27
CA SER A 176 -30.87 34.74 -24.63
C SER A 176 -30.51 35.94 -23.76
N ALA A 177 -29.83 36.91 -24.36
CA ALA A 177 -29.58 38.21 -23.75
C ALA A 177 -30.78 39.13 -24.01
N THR A 178 -31.45 39.57 -22.95
CA THR A 178 -32.39 40.69 -22.98
C THR A 178 -31.83 41.80 -22.09
N LEU A 179 -31.36 42.88 -22.73
CA LEU A 179 -31.05 44.17 -22.11
C LEU A 179 -32.33 44.86 -21.65
N PRO A 180 -32.24 45.77 -20.67
CA PRO A 180 -32.86 47.07 -20.92
C PRO A 180 -31.89 48.24 -20.69
N ALA A 181 -32.02 49.19 -21.60
CA ALA A 181 -31.36 50.47 -21.62
C ALA A 181 -31.95 51.44 -20.58
N GLY A 182 -31.15 52.44 -20.17
CA GLY A 182 -31.71 53.70 -19.68
C GLY A 182 -30.91 54.40 -18.58
N ARG A 183 -29.82 55.08 -18.94
CA ARG A 183 -29.32 56.23 -18.18
C ARG A 183 -30.25 57.43 -18.42
N ARG A 184 -30.51 58.23 -17.39
CA ARG A 184 -30.39 59.70 -17.42
C ARG A 184 -30.51 60.28 -15.99
N ALA A 185 -29.42 60.84 -15.51
CA ALA A 185 -29.42 62.03 -14.64
C ALA A 185 -29.40 63.27 -15.58
N PRO A 186 -29.56 64.52 -15.11
CA PRO A 186 -28.88 65.10 -13.94
C PRO A 186 -29.73 65.23 -12.68
#